data_AF-A0A7S2YXK4-F1
#
_entry.id   AF-A0A7S2YXK4-F1
#
_cell.length_a   1.000
_cell.length_b   1.000
_cell.length_c   1.000
_cell.angle_alpha   90.00
_cell.angle_beta   90.00
_cell.angle_gamma   90.00
#
_symmetry.space_group_name_H-M   'P 1'
#
loop_
_entity.id
_entity.type
_entity.pdbx_description
1 polymer ?
#
loop_
_entity_poly.entity_id
_entity_poly.type
_entity_poly.pdbx_seq_one_letter_code
_entity_poly.pdbx_strand_id
1 'polypeptide(L)'
;RGGERIIAGLSTGSLQLYTVGDIEAGATDRIPGHPDSVDAIVSLEGLEGGSGDSLVVTGCGDGMLRVVSLFPHQILGVLGEHGTASMPVEVLTMSNRGRYGKPGHAVMASASHDAT
;
A
#
# COMPACT_ATOMS: atom_id res chain seq x y z
N ARG A 1 5.92 15.81 -10.21
CA ARG A 1 6.41 16.76 -9.18
C ARG A 1 5.41 16.74 -8.04
N GLY A 2 5.78 16.13 -6.92
CA GLY A 2 4.97 16.11 -5.69
C GLY A 2 5.94 16.10 -4.51
N GLY A 3 5.63 16.85 -3.46
CA GLY A 3 6.36 16.76 -2.20
C GLY A 3 6.17 15.38 -1.56
N GLU A 4 7.03 15.06 -0.59
CA GLU A 4 6.91 13.81 0.17
C GLU A 4 5.55 13.74 0.87
N ARG A 5 4.93 12.56 0.81
CA ARG A 5 3.62 12.28 1.41
C ARG A 5 3.74 11.16 2.43
N ILE A 6 2.94 11.25 3.48
CA ILE A 6 2.70 10.16 4.41
C ILE A 6 1.34 9.57 4.08
N ILE A 7 1.25 8.24 4.11
CA ILE A 7 0.03 7.49 3.84
C ILE A 7 -0.29 6.68 5.08
N ALA A 8 -1.50 6.80 5.59
CA ALA A 8 -1.98 6.04 6.74
C ALA A 8 -3.21 5.24 6.34
N GLY A 9 -3.22 3.94 6.67
CA GLY A 9 -4.40 3.09 6.58
C GLY A 9 -5.31 3.31 7.79
N LEU A 10 -6.63 3.27 7.57
CA LEU A 10 -7.63 3.41 8.62
C LEU A 10 -8.44 2.12 8.78
N SER A 11 -8.95 1.91 9.99
CA SER A 11 -9.90 0.83 10.32
C SER A 11 -11.24 0.93 9.58
N THR A 12 -11.50 2.05 8.90
CA THR A 12 -12.71 2.27 8.09
C THR A 12 -12.52 1.90 6.61
N GLY A 13 -11.37 1.32 6.23
CA GLY A 13 -11.09 0.93 4.85
C GLY A 13 -10.76 2.09 3.92
N SER A 14 -10.13 3.13 4.45
CA SER A 14 -9.64 4.25 3.64
C SER A 14 -8.18 4.55 3.94
N LEU A 15 -7.50 5.13 2.95
CA LEU A 15 -6.18 5.71 3.09
C LEU A 15 -6.32 7.21 3.34
N GLN A 16 -5.56 7.75 4.27
CA GLN A 16 -5.37 9.18 4.45
C GLN A 16 -3.98 9.60 3.98
N LEU A 17 -3.92 10.71 3.25
CA LEU A 17 -2.69 11.29 2.75
C LEU A 17 -2.39 12.58 3.50
N TYR A 18 -1.15 12.72 3.95
CA TYR A 18 -0.63 13.91 4.61
C TYR A 18 0.56 14.44 3.82
N THR A 19 0.75 15.76 3.85
CA THR A 19 1.94 16.39 3.28
C THR A 19 3.03 16.49 4.33
N VAL A 20 4.23 16.00 4.01
CA VAL A 20 5.39 16.18 4.89
C VAL A 20 5.68 17.66 5.04
N GLY A 21 5.82 18.13 6.28
CA GLY A 21 5.99 19.54 6.62
C GLY A 21 4.69 20.32 6.87
N ASP A 22 3.53 19.71 6.65
CA ASP A 22 2.21 20.32 6.91
C ASP A 22 1.22 19.32 7.56
N ILE A 23 1.76 18.41 8.39
CA ILE A 23 0.96 17.37 9.05
C ILE A 23 -0.04 17.95 10.07
N GLU A 24 0.26 19.13 10.63
CA GLU A 24 -0.58 19.84 11.61
C GLU A 24 -1.88 20.35 10.99
N ALA A 25 -1.88 20.63 9.69
CA ALA A 25 -3.10 20.97 8.94
C ALA A 25 -4.04 19.77 8.76
N GLY A 26 -3.59 18.56 9.12
CA GLY A 26 -4.37 17.33 9.05
C GLY A 26 -4.24 16.60 7.72
N ALA A 27 -5.19 15.69 7.46
CA ALA A 27 -5.20 14.90 6.24
C ALA A 27 -5.51 15.80 5.05
N THR A 28 -4.59 15.82 4.08
CA THR A 28 -4.71 16.58 2.84
C THR A 28 -5.59 15.90 1.80
N ASP A 29 -5.73 14.57 1.90
CA ASP A 29 -6.59 13.79 1.01
C ASP A 29 -7.04 12.46 1.64
N ARG A 30 -8.04 11.82 1.01
CA ARG A 30 -8.60 10.53 1.42
C ARG A 30 -8.95 9.66 0.21
N ILE A 31 -8.50 8.41 0.24
CA ILE A 31 -8.84 7.38 -0.75
C ILE A 31 -9.72 6.31 -0.09
N PRO A 32 -11.04 6.32 -0.29
CA PRO A 32 -11.91 5.23 0.16
C PRO A 32 -11.86 4.03 -0.81
N GLY A 33 -12.31 2.86 -0.36
CA GLY A 33 -12.64 1.76 -1.27
C GLY A 33 -12.33 0.36 -0.74
N HIS A 34 -11.58 0.24 0.36
CA HIS A 34 -11.39 -1.05 1.01
C HIS A 34 -12.64 -1.40 1.84
N PRO A 35 -13.08 -2.67 1.83
CA PRO A 35 -14.28 -3.07 2.55
C PRO A 35 -14.05 -3.22 4.06
N ASP A 36 -12.79 -3.30 4.51
CA ASP A 36 -12.39 -3.44 5.91
C ASP A 36 -11.10 -2.65 6.18
N SER A 37 -10.54 -2.76 7.39
CA SER A 37 -9.31 -2.11 7.84
C SER A 37 -8.16 -2.26 6.83
N VAL A 38 -7.39 -1.18 6.66
CA VAL A 38 -6.11 -1.23 5.94
C VAL A 38 -4.99 -1.26 6.96
N ASP A 39 -4.40 -2.43 7.17
CA ASP A 39 -3.45 -2.69 8.26
C ASP A 39 -1.99 -2.76 7.79
N ALA A 40 -1.77 -2.99 6.48
CA ALA A 40 -0.44 -3.05 5.89
C ALA A 40 -0.36 -2.19 4.62
N ILE A 41 0.73 -1.45 4.44
CA ILE A 41 0.97 -0.63 3.24
C ILE A 41 2.45 -0.71 2.86
N VAL A 42 2.73 -0.82 1.56
CA VAL A 42 4.09 -0.70 1.02
C VAL A 42 4.09 0.12 -0.28
N SER A 43 5.04 1.04 -0.41
CA SER A 43 5.19 1.87 -1.61
C SER A 43 5.90 1.11 -2.73
N LEU A 44 5.43 1.27 -3.97
CA LEU A 44 6.07 0.76 -5.19
C LEU A 44 6.93 1.83 -5.87
N GLU A 45 7.01 3.03 -5.31
CA GLU A 45 7.80 4.13 -5.86
C GLU A 45 9.29 3.77 -5.93
N GLY A 46 9.91 4.06 -7.08
CA GLY A 46 11.33 3.81 -7.31
C GLY A 46 11.69 2.36 -7.71
N LEU A 47 10.71 1.48 -7.91
CA LEU A 47 10.94 0.18 -8.55
C LEU A 47 11.23 0.33 -10.05
N GLU A 48 12.27 -0.37 -10.53
CA GLU A 48 12.56 -0.42 -11.96
C GLU A 48 11.43 -1.09 -12.74
N GLY A 49 11.06 -0.48 -13.88
CA GLY A 49 9.90 -0.90 -14.67
C GLY A 49 8.56 -0.36 -14.16
N GLY A 50 8.55 0.44 -13.08
CA GLY A 50 7.37 1.18 -12.66
C GLY A 50 6.97 2.25 -13.68
N SER A 51 5.66 2.55 -13.76
CA SER A 51 5.11 3.56 -14.68
C SER A 51 5.49 5.01 -14.33
N GLY A 52 6.24 5.21 -13.23
CA GLY A 52 6.46 6.54 -12.64
C GLY A 52 5.27 7.06 -11.83
N ASP A 53 4.18 6.28 -11.75
CA ASP A 53 3.01 6.62 -10.97
C ASP A 53 3.25 6.39 -9.47
N SER A 54 2.56 7.18 -8.64
CA SER A 54 2.57 7.01 -7.19
C SER A 54 1.68 5.83 -6.80
N LEU A 55 2.24 4.62 -6.83
CA LEU A 55 1.53 3.38 -6.52
C LEU A 55 1.91 2.84 -5.15
N VAL A 56 0.93 2.29 -4.44
CA VAL A 56 1.13 1.52 -3.21
C VAL A 56 0.40 0.18 -3.29
N VAL A 57 0.88 -0.80 -2.55
CA VAL A 57 0.12 -2.02 -2.24
C VAL A 57 -0.40 -1.93 -0.83
N THR A 58 -1.65 -2.31 -0.67
CA THR A 58 -2.38 -2.29 0.59
C THR A 58 -2.81 -3.71 0.97
N GLY A 59 -2.68 -4.04 2.24
CA GLY A 59 -3.21 -5.24 2.87
C GLY A 59 -4.43 -4.88 3.69
N CYS A 60 -5.50 -5.64 3.51
CA CYS A 60 -6.81 -5.36 4.08
C CYS A 60 -7.29 -6.50 4.99
N GLY A 61 -8.12 -6.15 5.98
CA GLY A 61 -8.74 -7.09 6.91
C GLY A 61 -9.60 -8.15 6.23
N ASP A 62 -10.07 -7.88 5.01
CA ASP A 62 -10.80 -8.84 4.16
C ASP A 62 -9.91 -9.92 3.52
N GLY A 63 -8.60 -9.84 3.76
CA GLY A 63 -7.58 -10.76 3.28
C GLY A 63 -7.06 -10.49 1.88
N MET A 64 -7.44 -9.39 1.25
CA MET A 64 -7.04 -9.08 -0.12
C MET A 64 -5.89 -8.06 -0.16
N LEU A 65 -4.94 -8.29 -1.06
CA LEU A 65 -3.89 -7.35 -1.40
C LEU A 65 -4.31 -6.53 -2.63
N ARG A 66 -4.25 -5.20 -2.55
CA ARG A 66 -4.69 -4.32 -3.64
C ARG A 66 -3.63 -3.32 -4.04
N VAL A 67 -3.46 -3.10 -5.35
CA VAL A 67 -2.70 -1.95 -5.87
C VAL A 67 -3.60 -0.72 -5.87
N VAL A 68 -3.09 0.36 -5.32
CA VAL A 68 -3.76 1.66 -5.28
C VAL A 68 -2.86 2.69 -5.94
N SER A 69 -3.39 3.37 -6.94
CA SER A 69 -2.81 4.61 -7.43
C SER A 69 -3.22 5.76 -6.53
N LEU A 70 -2.23 6.45 -5.96
CA LEU A 70 -2.47 7.66 -5.18
C LEU A 70 -2.94 8.81 -6.07
N PHE A 71 -2.62 8.81 -7.37
CA PHE A 71 -3.10 9.85 -8.28
C PHE A 71 -3.46 9.17 -9.61
N PRO A 72 -4.75 9.03 -9.95
CA PRO A 72 -5.91 9.81 -9.49
C PRO A 72 -6.79 9.13 -8.40
N HIS A 73 -6.23 8.65 -7.28
CA HIS A 73 -6.97 7.99 -6.19
C HIS A 73 -7.80 6.77 -6.63
N GLN A 74 -7.16 5.75 -7.18
CA GLN A 74 -7.85 4.60 -7.75
C GLN A 74 -7.30 3.27 -7.26
N ILE A 75 -8.17 2.35 -6.81
CA ILE A 75 -7.83 0.94 -6.67
C ILE A 75 -7.74 0.34 -8.08
N LEU A 76 -6.54 -0.05 -8.48
CA LEU A 76 -6.26 -0.56 -9.83
C LEU A 76 -6.63 -2.04 -9.97
N GLY A 77 -6.52 -2.81 -8.89
CA GLY A 77 -6.85 -4.23 -8.90
C GLY A 77 -6.34 -4.98 -7.67
N VAL A 78 -6.68 -6.27 -7.62
CA VAL A 78 -6.24 -7.23 -6.60
C VAL A 78 -4.98 -7.94 -7.10
N LEU A 79 -3.96 -8.02 -6.25
CA LEU A 79 -2.71 -8.74 -6.52
C LEU A 79 -2.71 -10.18 -6.01
N GLY A 80 -3.47 -10.44 -4.95
CA GLY A 80 -3.52 -11.73 -4.28
C GLY A 80 -4.40 -11.68 -3.04
N GLU A 81 -4.52 -12.83 -2.38
CA GLU A 81 -5.40 -13.02 -1.23
C GLU A 81 -4.77 -13.98 -0.20
N HIS A 82 -5.14 -13.82 1.07
CA HIS A 82 -4.86 -14.74 2.16
C HIS A 82 -6.09 -15.63 2.44
N GLY A 83 -6.16 -16.74 1.71
CA GLY A 83 -6.98 -17.92 2.03
C GLY A 83 -8.49 -17.79 1.80
N THR A 84 -9.20 -18.90 1.99
CA THR A 84 -10.66 -19.02 1.75
C THR A 84 -11.53 -18.43 2.86
N ALA A 85 -10.92 -17.99 3.97
CA ALA A 85 -11.62 -17.52 5.17
C ALA A 85 -11.45 -16.01 5.43
N SER A 86 -11.00 -15.24 4.43
CA SER A 86 -10.73 -13.80 4.57
C SER A 86 -9.77 -13.51 5.73
N MET A 87 -8.62 -14.19 5.76
CA MET A 87 -7.63 -13.95 6.80
C MET A 87 -6.91 -12.63 6.53
N PRO A 88 -6.77 -11.73 7.53
CA PRO A 88 -6.35 -10.35 7.30
C PRO A 88 -4.91 -10.26 6.78
N VAL A 89 -4.62 -9.32 5.90
CA VAL A 89 -3.24 -9.05 5.48
C VAL A 89 -2.61 -8.06 6.46
N GLU A 90 -1.85 -8.55 7.43
CA GLU A 90 -1.30 -7.74 8.53
C GLU A 90 0.14 -7.31 8.31
N VAL A 91 0.86 -8.00 7.42
CA VAL A 91 2.25 -7.69 7.11
C VAL A 91 2.43 -7.58 5.60
N LEU A 92 3.06 -6.50 5.15
CA LEU A 92 3.60 -6.35 3.81
C LEU A 92 5.05 -5.87 3.90
N THR A 93 5.93 -6.53 3.16
CA THR A 93 7.33 -6.12 3.05
C THR A 93 7.82 -6.28 1.63
N MET A 94 8.77 -5.44 1.25
CA MET A 94 9.40 -5.50 -0.06
C MET A 94 10.90 -5.67 0.09
N SER A 95 11.46 -6.55 -0.74
CA SER A 95 12.90 -6.75 -0.81
C SER A 95 13.61 -5.44 -1.13
N ASN A 96 14.75 -5.19 -0.48
CA ASN A 96 15.54 -3.99 -0.71
C ASN A 96 16.28 -4.08 -2.07
N ARG A 97 15.57 -3.82 -3.17
CA ARG A 97 16.16 -3.57 -4.49
C ARG A 97 15.65 -2.24 -4.99
N GLY A 98 16.58 -1.38 -5.42
CA GLY A 98 16.31 0.00 -5.86
C GLY A 98 17.06 1.06 -5.05
N ARG A 99 17.27 0.89 -3.73
CA ARG A 99 18.05 1.87 -2.93
C ARG A 99 19.56 1.90 -3.23
N TYR A 100 20.11 0.87 -3.90
CA TYR A 100 21.56 0.75 -4.18
C TYR A 100 21.92 0.39 -5.64
N GLY A 101 21.05 0.72 -6.62
CA GLY A 101 21.45 0.80 -8.03
C GLY A 101 21.81 -0.51 -8.77
N LYS A 102 21.38 -1.69 -8.29
CA LYS A 102 21.52 -2.94 -9.05
C LYS A 102 20.19 -3.34 -9.71
N PRO A 103 20.15 -3.51 -11.05
CA PRO A 103 18.96 -3.99 -11.74
C PRO A 103 18.63 -5.42 -11.31
N GLY A 104 17.34 -5.72 -11.13
CA GLY A 104 16.86 -7.05 -10.76
C GLY A 104 15.41 -7.05 -10.27
N HIS A 105 14.81 -8.24 -10.20
CA HIS A 105 13.43 -8.41 -9.74
C HIS A 105 13.27 -7.99 -8.26
N ALA A 106 12.31 -7.12 -7.99
CA ALA A 106 11.81 -6.87 -6.64
C ALA A 106 10.80 -7.96 -6.25
N VAL A 107 10.86 -8.38 -5.00
CA VAL A 107 9.94 -9.37 -4.44
C VAL A 107 9.20 -8.73 -3.28
N MET A 108 7.88 -8.92 -3.24
CA MET A 108 7.04 -8.55 -2.11
C MET A 108 6.61 -9.83 -1.38
N ALA A 109 6.53 -9.76 -0.07
CA ALA A 109 5.99 -10.82 0.77
C ALA A 109 4.86 -10.26 1.64
N SER A 110 3.87 -11.09 1.89
CA SER A 110 2.76 -10.81 2.79
C SER A 110 2.58 -11.91 3.80
N ALA A 111 2.04 -11.58 4.97
CA ALA A 111 1.67 -12.54 6.00
C ALA A 111 0.36 -12.15 6.68
N SER A 112 -0.30 -13.18 7.20
CA SER A 112 -1.52 -13.11 8.00
C SER A 112 -1.29 -13.84 9.32
N HIS A 113 -2.12 -13.61 10.34
CA HIS A 113 -2.17 -14.44 11.52
C HIS A 113 -2.92 -15.75 11.24
N ASP A 114 -2.32 -16.62 10.42
CA ASP A 114 -2.64 -18.04 10.36
C ASP A 114 -1.59 -18.85 11.13
N ALA A 115 -1.89 -19.18 12.38
CA ALA A 115 -1.08 -20.11 13.18
C ALA A 115 -1.37 -21.59 12.81
N THR A 116 -1.51 -21.90 11.52
CA THR A 116 -1.80 -23.26 11.03
C THR A 116 -0.92 -23.67 9.85
#